data_AF-A0A9Q3CU57-F1
#
_entry.id   AF-A0A9Q3CU57-F1
#
_cell.length_a   1.000
_cell.length_b   1.000
_cell.length_c   1.000
_cell.angle_alpha   90.00
_cell.angle_beta   90.00
_cell.angle_gamma   90.00
#
_symmetry.space_group_name_H-M   'P 1'
#
loop_
_entity.id
_entity.type
_entity.pdbx_description
1 polymer ?
#
loop_
_entity_poly.entity_id
_entity_poly.type
_entity_poly.pdbx_seq_one_letter_code
_entity_poly.pdbx_strand_id
1 'polypeptide(L)'
;MARNLLLWILKHQQKQRMNQLALPQDPFTLIKMAVPTFDLCRIPYCPVCFSLYQLKQLPPKCTYRETPQCNPCNTELFLTQSSFRSICIREGKMNPAYQIHPCYSPFYSIPIGTYITQMLDMWLCWFLLLHGIEDQMSKWSDEVLAQNDERIMDIQQGNSWKEMKWKTKAKDAKSLQLFFSLFVNWFNPRHNKLAGKQQSIVIVCMACLTLPPSIQQKFEYIFISWLIPGPQAPDMSTIGHLVSPLVDYLLAFEGPINIPTSNFPEGRLIETRLLTLIDDSGERHKVGEFALHSENFMCPWCMIRETDLLKVKLGPLRVGEEVKEMGKKWKKASKNQCMVLMRTNGVRFSELN
;
A
#
# COMPACT_ATOMS: atom_id res chain seq x y z
N MET A 1 -13.80 -0.03 -4.13
CA MET A 1 -12.80 -1.00 -3.61
C MET A 1 -12.55 -0.86 -2.11
N ALA A 2 -11.66 0.02 -1.61
CA ALA A 2 -11.35 0.04 -0.17
C ALA A 2 -12.50 0.51 0.72
N ARG A 3 -13.43 1.35 0.24
CA ARG A 3 -14.64 1.65 1.00
C ARG A 3 -15.38 0.39 1.42
N ASN A 4 -15.47 -0.63 0.55
CA ASN A 4 -16.14 -1.88 0.91
C ASN A 4 -15.28 -2.72 1.89
N LEU A 5 -13.94 -2.71 1.76
CA LEU A 5 -13.03 -3.42 2.69
C LEU A 5 -13.14 -2.78 4.07
N LEU A 6 -13.07 -1.46 4.10
CA LEU A 6 -13.26 -0.62 5.26
C LEU A 6 -14.65 -0.79 5.85
N LEU A 7 -15.72 -0.77 5.04
CA LEU A 7 -17.08 -1.03 5.52
C LEU A 7 -17.23 -2.45 6.04
N TRP A 8 -16.56 -3.45 5.46
CA TRP A 8 -16.54 -4.82 5.97
C TRP A 8 -15.82 -4.87 7.32
N ILE A 9 -14.63 -4.28 7.42
CA ILE A 9 -13.86 -4.14 8.66
C ILE A 9 -14.69 -3.40 9.73
N LEU A 10 -15.30 -2.26 9.39
CA LEU A 10 -16.13 -1.42 10.26
C LEU A 10 -17.45 -2.12 10.64
N LYS A 11 -18.09 -2.87 9.74
CA LYS A 11 -19.30 -3.67 10.04
C LYS A 11 -18.97 -4.84 10.95
N HIS A 12 -17.85 -5.51 10.73
CA HIS A 12 -17.34 -6.51 11.67
C HIS A 12 -17.01 -5.90 13.04
N GLN A 13 -16.45 -4.68 13.09
CA GLN A 13 -16.26 -3.92 14.32
C GLN A 13 -17.60 -3.61 15.03
N GLN A 14 -18.65 -3.24 14.29
CA GLN A 14 -19.99 -3.01 14.85
C GLN A 14 -20.64 -4.29 15.38
N LYS A 15 -20.55 -5.39 14.63
CA LYS A 15 -21.15 -6.69 15.00
C LYS A 15 -20.47 -7.31 16.23
N GLN A 16 -19.16 -7.13 16.41
CA GLN A 16 -18.46 -7.60 17.62
C GLN A 16 -18.71 -6.71 18.84
N ARG A 17 -18.92 -5.40 18.67
CA ARG A 17 -19.37 -4.51 19.77
C ARG A 17 -20.75 -4.90 20.31
N MET A 18 -21.67 -5.36 19.45
CA MET A 18 -22.98 -5.86 19.87
C MET A 18 -22.89 -7.17 20.69
N ASN A 19 -21.81 -7.95 20.52
CA ASN A 19 -21.65 -9.27 21.13
C ASN A 19 -20.73 -9.31 22.37
N GLN A 20 -20.38 -8.16 22.98
CA GLN A 20 -19.52 -8.05 24.18
C GLN A 20 -18.15 -8.78 24.13
N LEU A 21 -17.70 -9.30 22.98
CA LEU A 21 -16.32 -9.79 22.85
C LEU A 21 -15.37 -8.59 22.70
N ALA A 22 -14.36 -8.53 23.57
CA ALA A 22 -13.30 -7.54 23.47
C ALA A 22 -12.60 -7.66 22.11
N LEU A 23 -12.67 -6.59 21.31
CA LEU A 23 -12.01 -6.51 20.00
C LEU A 23 -10.51 -6.79 20.15
N PRO A 24 -9.89 -7.51 19.20
CA PRO A 24 -8.44 -7.53 19.08
C PRO A 24 -7.96 -6.09 18.85
N GLN A 25 -7.05 -5.61 19.70
CA GLN A 25 -6.39 -4.31 19.50
C GLN A 25 -5.44 -4.32 18.29
N ASP A 26 -5.10 -5.52 17.80
CA ASP A 26 -4.14 -5.78 16.72
C ASP A 26 -4.87 -5.84 15.36
N PRO A 27 -4.61 -4.88 14.43
CA PRO A 27 -5.16 -4.91 13.08
C PRO A 27 -4.80 -6.17 12.28
N PHE A 28 -3.76 -6.91 12.69
CA PHE A 28 -3.44 -8.23 12.15
C PHE A 28 -4.57 -9.23 12.27
N THR A 29 -5.24 -9.27 13.42
CA THR A 29 -6.34 -10.22 13.63
C THR A 29 -7.51 -9.90 12.71
N LEU A 30 -7.79 -8.61 12.47
CA LEU A 30 -8.85 -8.19 11.55
C LEU A 30 -8.54 -8.58 10.10
N ILE A 31 -7.29 -8.45 9.64
CA ILE A 31 -6.92 -8.86 8.28
C ILE A 31 -6.91 -10.38 8.14
N LYS A 32 -6.35 -11.10 9.13
CA LYS A 32 -6.36 -12.57 9.09
C LYS A 32 -7.78 -13.13 9.06
N MET A 33 -8.73 -12.43 9.67
CA MET A 33 -10.16 -12.77 9.56
C MET A 33 -10.75 -12.40 8.18
N ALA A 34 -10.27 -11.33 7.54
CA ALA A 34 -10.74 -10.90 6.22
C ALA A 34 -10.17 -11.75 5.08
N VAL A 35 -8.92 -12.20 5.22
CA VAL A 35 -8.17 -12.95 4.21
C VAL A 35 -7.45 -14.12 4.90
N PRO A 36 -8.21 -15.17 5.30
CA PRO A 36 -7.67 -16.29 6.08
C PRO A 36 -6.70 -17.18 5.31
N THR A 37 -6.67 -17.05 3.97
CA THR A 37 -5.94 -17.89 3.03
C THR A 37 -4.44 -17.63 2.95
N PHE A 38 -3.93 -16.53 3.52
CA PHE A 38 -2.51 -16.17 3.37
C PHE A 38 -1.80 -16.02 4.70
N ASP A 39 -0.54 -16.48 4.70
CA ASP A 39 0.42 -16.13 5.73
C ASP A 39 0.83 -14.66 5.58
N LEU A 40 0.43 -13.88 6.58
CA LEU A 40 0.76 -12.45 6.66
C LEU A 40 2.14 -12.28 7.30
N CYS A 41 3.00 -11.54 6.62
CA CYS A 41 4.33 -11.21 7.11
C CYS A 41 4.29 -9.93 7.95
N ARG A 42 5.13 -9.88 8.98
CA ARG A 42 5.32 -8.70 9.84
C ARG A 42 6.70 -8.11 9.58
N ILE A 43 6.74 -6.84 9.20
CA ILE A 43 7.99 -6.12 8.97
C ILE A 43 8.07 -4.95 9.97
N PRO A 44 9.09 -4.95 10.84
CA PRO A 44 9.34 -3.85 11.75
C PRO A 44 9.62 -2.52 11.04
N TYR A 45 9.15 -1.43 11.63
CA TYR A 45 9.44 -0.08 11.16
C TYR A 45 9.63 0.90 12.31
N CYS A 46 10.33 2.00 12.04
CA CYS A 46 10.45 3.12 12.98
C CYS A 46 9.12 3.91 13.04
N PRO A 47 8.49 4.07 14.21
CA PRO A 47 7.18 4.75 14.33
C PRO A 47 7.21 6.25 14.00
N VAL A 48 8.41 6.84 13.85
CA VAL A 48 8.60 8.28 13.56
C VAL A 48 8.94 8.52 12.10
N CYS A 49 9.97 7.83 11.57
CA CYS A 49 10.44 8.06 10.20
C CYS A 49 9.98 7.00 9.20
N PHE A 50 9.27 5.96 9.64
CA PHE A 50 8.78 4.86 8.81
C PHE A 50 9.86 4.05 8.07
N SER A 51 11.13 4.19 8.46
CA SER A 51 12.19 3.34 7.93
C SER A 51 11.96 1.88 8.33
N LEU A 52 12.14 0.98 7.37
CA LEU A 52 11.85 -0.45 7.49
C LEU A 52 13.09 -1.24 7.84
N TYR A 53 12.90 -2.31 8.61
CA TYR A 53 13.97 -3.17 9.09
C TYR A 53 13.62 -4.64 8.94
N GLN A 54 14.61 -5.46 8.64
CA GLN A 54 14.46 -6.91 8.75
C GLN A 54 14.47 -7.31 10.23
N LEU A 55 13.54 -8.20 10.64
CA LEU A 55 13.38 -8.60 12.04
C LEU A 55 14.68 -9.15 12.66
N LYS A 56 15.47 -9.91 11.88
CA LYS A 56 16.76 -10.48 12.33
C LYS A 56 17.86 -9.42 12.55
N GLN A 57 17.71 -8.24 11.96
CA GLN A 57 18.71 -7.17 11.96
C GLN A 57 18.18 -5.88 12.60
N LEU A 58 17.12 -5.98 13.42
CA LEU A 58 16.47 -4.83 14.02
C LEU A 58 17.36 -4.25 15.15
N PRO A 59 17.95 -3.05 15.00
CA PRO A 59 18.71 -2.42 16.07
C PRO A 59 17.79 -1.95 17.21
N PRO A 60 18.31 -1.71 18.43
CA PRO A 60 17.52 -1.17 19.52
C PRO A 60 16.96 0.23 19.21
N LYS A 61 17.72 1.03 18.45
CA LYS A 61 17.38 2.40 18.04
C LYS A 61 17.42 2.55 16.52
N CYS A 62 16.56 3.41 16.00
CA CYS A 62 16.49 3.74 14.58
C CYS A 62 17.81 4.36 14.09
N THR A 63 18.40 3.72 13.09
CA THR A 63 19.67 4.12 12.45
C THR A 63 19.47 4.97 11.19
N TYR A 64 18.22 5.16 10.75
CA TYR A 64 17.90 5.88 9.52
C TYR A 64 18.40 7.34 9.57
N ARG A 65 18.97 7.80 8.45
CA ARG A 65 19.39 9.19 8.22
C ARG A 65 18.74 9.69 6.94
N GLU A 66 18.07 10.84 7.00
CA GLU A 66 17.45 11.49 5.82
C GLU A 66 18.51 11.84 4.76
N THR A 67 19.70 12.25 5.19
CA THR A 67 20.89 12.42 4.35
C THR A 67 22.12 11.87 5.09
N PRO A 68 23.21 11.50 4.41
CA PRO A 68 24.44 11.03 5.08
C PRO A 68 24.95 11.99 6.16
N GLN A 69 24.74 13.29 5.97
CA GLN A 69 25.15 14.36 6.88
C GLN A 69 24.21 14.58 8.06
N CYS A 70 22.97 14.08 7.99
CA CYS A 70 22.01 14.22 9.09
C CYS A 70 22.31 13.26 10.25
N ASN A 71 21.94 13.68 11.46
CA ASN A 71 21.91 12.78 12.61
C ASN A 71 20.91 11.64 12.40
N PRO A 72 21.19 10.43 12.89
CA PRO A 72 20.24 9.33 12.84
C PRO A 72 18.99 9.63 13.66
N CYS A 73 17.87 9.04 13.25
CA CYS A 73 16.56 9.23 13.89
C CYS A 73 16.58 8.85 15.39
N ASN A 74 17.35 7.84 15.79
CA ASN A 74 17.59 7.43 17.18
C ASN A 74 16.36 7.05 18.03
N THR A 75 15.17 7.00 17.43
CA THR A 75 13.94 6.53 18.08
C THR A 75 14.11 5.09 18.55
N GLU A 76 13.73 4.80 19.79
CA GLU A 76 13.65 3.43 20.30
C GLU A 76 12.74 2.60 19.39
N LEU A 77 13.17 1.38 19.04
CA LEU A 77 12.41 0.48 18.19
C LEU A 77 11.70 -0.62 18.97
N PHE A 78 11.99 -0.77 20.27
CA PHE A 78 11.38 -1.77 21.13
C PHE A 78 10.58 -1.16 22.28
N LEU A 79 9.43 -1.76 22.56
CA LEU A 79 8.69 -1.60 23.80
C LEU A 79 8.98 -2.79 24.69
N THR A 80 9.37 -2.51 25.93
CA THR A 80 9.44 -3.54 26.97
C THR A 80 8.03 -3.76 27.51
N GLN A 81 7.51 -4.98 27.37
CA GLN A 81 6.22 -5.41 27.93
C GLN A 81 6.43 -6.37 29.08
N SER A 82 5.60 -6.25 30.11
CA SER A 82 5.52 -7.25 31.17
C SER A 82 4.57 -8.38 30.76
N SER A 83 4.92 -9.64 31.01
CA SER A 83 4.06 -10.80 30.77
C SER A 83 2.80 -10.86 31.64
N PHE A 84 2.68 -9.97 32.63
CA PHE A 84 1.50 -9.81 33.47
C PHE A 84 0.36 -9.09 32.74
N ARG A 85 -0.33 -9.79 31.81
CA ARG A 85 -1.65 -9.35 31.34
C ARG A 85 -2.66 -9.47 32.50
N SER A 86 -2.82 -8.38 33.24
CA SER A 86 -4.02 -8.03 34.03
C SER A 86 -4.74 -9.19 34.73
N ILE A 87 -4.19 -9.66 35.86
CA ILE A 87 -5.06 -10.08 36.97
C ILE A 87 -5.66 -8.77 37.49
N CYS A 88 -6.93 -8.52 37.21
CA CYS A 88 -7.67 -7.45 37.87
C CYS A 88 -7.54 -7.68 39.37
N ILE A 89 -6.80 -6.81 40.05
CA ILE A 89 -6.79 -6.72 41.52
C ILE A 89 -8.16 -6.16 41.92
N ARG A 90 -9.20 -7.00 41.87
CA ARG A 90 -10.35 -6.82 42.74
C ARG A 90 -10.04 -7.65 43.97
N GLU A 91 -9.77 -6.96 45.07
CA GLU A 91 -9.59 -7.51 46.42
C GLU A 91 -8.27 -8.26 46.67
N GLY A 92 -7.14 -7.54 46.60
CA GLY A 92 -6.03 -7.66 47.57
C GLY A 92 -5.41 -9.04 47.90
N LYS A 93 -5.68 -10.10 47.14
CA LYS A 93 -5.12 -11.44 47.38
C LYS A 93 -4.50 -11.98 46.09
N MET A 94 -3.16 -11.94 46.02
CA MET A 94 -2.42 -12.76 45.05
C MET A 94 -2.72 -14.23 45.30
N ASN A 95 -3.06 -14.97 44.24
CA ASN A 95 -3.23 -16.42 44.32
C ASN A 95 -1.83 -17.07 44.29
N PRO A 96 -1.38 -17.77 45.35
CA PRO A 96 0.00 -18.26 45.48
C PRO A 96 0.38 -19.39 44.50
N ALA A 97 -0.54 -19.82 43.63
CA ALA A 97 -0.34 -20.93 42.68
C ALA A 97 0.47 -20.57 41.42
N TYR A 98 0.84 -19.30 41.21
CA TYR A 98 1.66 -18.88 40.05
C TYR A 98 3.04 -18.41 40.51
N GLN A 99 3.87 -19.34 41.00
CA GLN A 99 5.30 -19.10 41.15
C GLN A 99 5.94 -19.14 39.76
N ILE A 100 6.41 -17.99 39.27
CA ILE A 100 7.16 -17.90 38.02
C ILE A 100 8.51 -18.57 38.23
N HIS A 101 8.86 -19.52 37.36
CA HIS A 101 10.17 -20.18 37.38
C HIS A 101 11.29 -19.10 37.28
N PRO A 102 12.36 -19.14 38.09
CA PRO A 102 13.40 -18.10 38.16
C PRO A 102 14.11 -17.76 36.84
N CYS A 103 13.97 -18.61 35.82
CA CYS A 103 14.57 -18.47 34.49
C CYS A 103 13.71 -17.69 33.47
N TYR A 104 12.47 -17.32 33.81
CA TYR A 104 11.65 -16.49 32.92
C TYR A 104 11.75 -15.01 33.29
N SER A 105 12.37 -14.22 32.42
CA SER A 105 12.26 -12.77 32.50
C SER A 105 10.77 -12.38 32.42
N PRO A 106 10.22 -11.65 33.41
CA PRO A 106 8.83 -11.19 33.35
C PRO A 106 8.64 -10.10 32.29
N PHE A 107 9.71 -9.66 31.64
CA PHE A 107 9.70 -8.65 30.61
C PHE A 107 10.22 -9.20 29.28
N TYR A 108 9.49 -8.93 28.20
CA TYR A 108 9.91 -9.23 26.83
C TYR A 108 9.81 -7.97 25.97
N SER A 109 10.70 -7.86 24.99
CA SER A 109 10.75 -6.72 24.07
C SER A 109 10.02 -7.04 22.77
N ILE A 110 9.13 -6.16 22.36
CA ILE A 110 8.46 -6.24 21.05
C ILE A 110 8.76 -5.00 20.22
N PRO A 111 8.84 -5.11 18.87
CA PRO A 111 8.96 -3.94 18.02
C PRO A 111 7.77 -2.98 18.23
N ILE A 112 8.03 -1.68 18.29
CA ILE A 112 7.00 -0.64 18.46
C ILE A 112 6.09 -0.56 17.24
N GLY A 113 6.69 -0.54 16.06
CA GLY A 113 5.98 -0.50 14.79
C GLY A 113 6.19 -1.81 14.03
N THR A 114 5.10 -2.48 13.66
CA THR A 114 5.12 -3.55 12.67
C THR A 114 4.00 -3.30 11.68
N TYR A 115 4.31 -3.26 10.38
CA TYR A 115 3.28 -3.30 9.35
C TYR A 115 3.13 -4.72 8.83
N ILE A 116 1.97 -4.96 8.22
CA ILE A 116 1.54 -6.28 7.80
C ILE A 116 1.46 -6.30 6.29
N THR A 117 2.01 -7.33 5.66
CA THR A 117 2.08 -7.47 4.21
C THR A 117 1.83 -8.91 3.77
N GLN A 118 1.26 -9.08 2.57
CA GLN A 118 1.27 -10.34 1.85
C GLN A 118 2.48 -10.38 0.91
N MET A 119 3.09 -11.55 0.72
CA MET A 119 4.12 -11.70 -0.29
C MET A 119 3.47 -11.79 -1.68
N LEU A 120 3.89 -10.93 -2.62
CA LEU A 120 3.26 -10.82 -3.93
C LEU A 120 3.42 -12.08 -4.78
N ASP A 121 4.58 -12.74 -4.69
CA ASP A 121 4.87 -14.01 -5.36
C ASP A 121 3.91 -15.13 -4.93
N MET A 122 3.74 -15.32 -3.62
CA MET A 122 2.84 -16.31 -3.05
C MET A 122 1.39 -16.00 -3.40
N TRP A 123 1.00 -14.73 -3.35
CA TRP A 123 -0.33 -14.30 -3.74
C TRP A 123 -0.60 -14.54 -5.23
N LEU A 124 0.34 -14.22 -6.12
CA LEU A 124 0.22 -14.46 -7.56
C LEU A 124 0.09 -15.95 -7.89
N CYS A 125 0.94 -16.79 -7.28
CA CYS A 125 0.85 -18.24 -7.43
C CYS A 125 -0.53 -18.76 -7.03
N TRP A 126 -1.03 -18.37 -5.86
CA TRP A 126 -2.38 -18.74 -5.44
C TRP A 126 -3.46 -18.20 -6.39
N PHE A 127 -3.37 -16.94 -6.77
CA PHE A 127 -4.38 -16.24 -7.56
C PHE A 127 -4.55 -16.87 -8.95
N LEU A 128 -3.45 -17.28 -9.57
CA LEU A 128 -3.44 -17.93 -10.88
C LEU A 128 -3.76 -19.43 -10.82
N LEU A 129 -3.72 -20.05 -9.64
CA LEU A 129 -4.20 -21.42 -9.43
C LEU A 129 -5.73 -21.50 -9.26
N LEU A 130 -6.41 -20.37 -9.09
CA LEU A 130 -7.87 -20.34 -9.03
C LEU A 130 -8.48 -20.72 -10.38
N HIS A 131 -9.30 -21.77 -10.38
CA HIS A 131 -9.99 -22.24 -11.58
C HIS A 131 -10.85 -21.15 -12.21
N GLY A 132 -10.74 -21.00 -13.54
CA GLY A 132 -11.54 -20.08 -14.34
C GLY A 132 -11.09 -18.62 -14.30
N ILE A 133 -10.10 -18.22 -13.48
CA ILE A 133 -9.64 -16.82 -13.43
C ILE A 133 -9.05 -16.39 -14.78
N GLU A 134 -8.19 -17.20 -15.39
CA GLU A 134 -7.62 -16.91 -16.70
C GLU A 134 -8.69 -16.89 -17.80
N ASP A 135 -9.69 -17.76 -17.72
CA ASP A 135 -10.79 -17.80 -18.68
C ASP A 135 -11.63 -16.52 -18.60
N GLN A 136 -11.88 -16.01 -17.39
CA GLN A 136 -12.57 -14.72 -17.18
C GLN A 136 -11.76 -13.54 -17.75
N MET A 137 -10.43 -13.56 -17.59
CA MET A 137 -9.54 -12.54 -18.16
C MET A 137 -9.59 -12.57 -19.69
N SER A 138 -9.43 -13.75 -20.30
CA SER A 138 -9.47 -13.92 -21.75
C SER A 138 -10.81 -13.49 -22.32
N LYS A 139 -11.91 -14.00 -21.75
CA LYS A 139 -13.26 -13.65 -22.17
C LYS A 139 -13.53 -12.16 -22.09
N TRP A 140 -13.12 -11.49 -21.00
CA TRP A 140 -13.30 -10.05 -20.87
C TRP A 140 -12.48 -9.27 -21.91
N SER A 141 -11.23 -9.67 -22.13
CA SER A 141 -10.40 -9.07 -23.18
C SER A 141 -11.04 -9.21 -24.57
N ASP A 142 -11.60 -10.38 -24.88
CA ASP A 142 -12.28 -10.63 -26.15
C ASP A 142 -13.55 -9.77 -26.29
N GLU A 143 -14.34 -9.65 -25.22
CA GLU A 143 -15.53 -8.78 -25.17
C GLU A 143 -15.18 -7.30 -25.40
N VAL A 144 -14.08 -6.83 -24.80
CA VAL A 144 -13.61 -5.45 -24.97
C VAL A 144 -13.06 -5.20 -26.39
N LEU A 145 -12.36 -6.17 -26.97
CA LEU A 145 -11.80 -6.06 -28.33
C LEU A 145 -12.85 -6.20 -29.42
N ALA A 146 -13.92 -6.97 -29.20
CA ALA A 146 -15.02 -7.14 -30.15
C ALA A 146 -15.90 -5.88 -30.30
N GLN A 147 -15.78 -4.93 -29.37
CA GLN A 147 -16.55 -3.70 -29.36
C GLN A 147 -15.94 -2.66 -30.29
N ASN A 148 -16.70 -2.30 -31.33
CA ASN A 148 -16.36 -1.27 -32.31
C ASN A 148 -16.96 0.11 -31.97
N ASP A 149 -17.48 0.30 -30.75
CA ASP A 149 -18.05 1.59 -30.34
C ASP A 149 -16.95 2.65 -30.21
N GLU A 150 -17.24 3.88 -30.62
CA GLU A 150 -16.36 5.04 -30.40
C GLU A 150 -16.17 5.33 -28.90
N ARG A 151 -17.08 4.82 -28.06
CA ARG A 151 -17.03 4.98 -26.60
C ARG A 151 -16.07 3.99 -25.95
N ILE A 152 -15.16 4.54 -25.15
CA ILE A 152 -14.31 3.76 -24.24
C ILE A 152 -15.19 3.21 -23.11
N MET A 153 -15.31 1.89 -23.03
CA MET A 153 -16.02 1.17 -21.97
C MET A 153 -15.06 0.63 -20.90
N ASP A 154 -13.81 0.35 -21.28
CA ASP A 154 -12.83 -0.25 -20.38
C ASP A 154 -11.42 0.33 -20.59
N ILE A 155 -10.61 0.26 -19.53
CA ILE A 155 -9.22 0.74 -19.55
C ILE A 155 -8.35 0.00 -20.57
N GLN A 156 -8.70 -1.24 -20.93
CA GLN A 156 -7.99 -2.01 -21.96
C GLN A 156 -8.00 -1.34 -23.34
N GLN A 157 -8.98 -0.46 -23.61
CA GLN A 157 -9.06 0.29 -24.86
C GLN A 157 -8.14 1.52 -24.87
N GLY A 158 -7.61 1.94 -23.72
CA GLY A 158 -6.76 3.11 -23.58
C GLY A 158 -5.36 2.93 -24.17
N ASN A 159 -4.76 4.04 -24.63
CA ASN A 159 -3.43 4.01 -25.26
C ASN A 159 -2.36 3.47 -24.30
N SER A 160 -2.42 3.85 -23.02
CA SER A 160 -1.47 3.35 -22.00
C SER A 160 -1.50 1.83 -21.84
N TRP A 161 -2.63 1.17 -22.09
CA TRP A 161 -2.72 -0.29 -22.08
C TRP A 161 -2.10 -0.88 -23.35
N LYS A 162 -2.50 -0.36 -24.51
CA LYS A 162 -2.11 -0.86 -25.84
C LYS A 162 -0.62 -0.66 -26.16
N GLU A 163 -0.06 0.46 -25.73
CA GLU A 163 1.33 0.86 -26.00
C GLU A 163 2.30 0.40 -24.90
N MET A 164 1.80 -0.26 -23.84
CA MET A 164 2.65 -0.77 -22.78
C MET A 164 3.68 -1.75 -23.33
N LYS A 165 4.94 -1.56 -22.91
CA LYS A 165 6.04 -2.40 -23.35
C LYS A 165 6.13 -3.66 -22.49
N TRP A 166 6.13 -4.79 -23.17
CA TRP A 166 6.29 -6.13 -22.61
C TRP A 166 7.57 -6.77 -23.12
N LYS A 167 8.19 -7.63 -22.31
CA LYS A 167 9.40 -8.34 -22.75
C LYS A 167 9.03 -9.56 -23.59
N THR A 168 7.94 -10.25 -23.26
CA THR A 168 7.30 -11.26 -24.10
C THR A 168 6.35 -10.62 -25.09
N LYS A 169 6.14 -11.28 -26.23
CA LYS A 169 5.09 -10.85 -27.16
C LYS A 169 3.76 -11.40 -26.63
N ALA A 170 2.75 -10.55 -26.55
CA ALA A 170 1.40 -10.95 -26.11
C ALA A 170 0.81 -12.11 -26.96
N LYS A 171 1.33 -12.34 -28.18
CA LYS A 171 0.94 -13.44 -29.07
C LYS A 171 1.57 -14.79 -28.71
N ASP A 172 2.50 -14.83 -27.77
CA ASP A 172 3.05 -16.08 -27.29
C ASP A 172 2.00 -16.73 -26.39
N ALA A 173 1.37 -17.81 -26.85
CA ALA A 173 0.30 -18.53 -26.15
C ALA A 173 0.69 -18.98 -24.71
N LYS A 174 1.99 -18.97 -24.40
CA LYS A 174 2.55 -19.28 -23.09
C LYS A 174 2.82 -18.06 -22.21
N SER A 175 2.42 -16.84 -22.59
CA SER A 175 2.66 -15.63 -21.79
C SER A 175 1.37 -14.95 -21.33
N LEU A 176 1.30 -14.52 -20.08
CA LEU A 176 0.18 -13.78 -19.50
C LEU A 176 0.67 -12.42 -19.00
N GLN A 177 -0.02 -11.38 -19.40
CA GLN A 177 0.29 -10.00 -19.07
C GLN A 177 -0.76 -9.47 -18.10
N LEU A 178 -0.32 -9.17 -16.88
CA LEU A 178 -1.21 -8.71 -15.81
C LEU A 178 -0.99 -7.22 -15.56
N PHE A 179 -2.07 -6.45 -15.68
CA PHE A 179 -2.07 -5.06 -15.25
C PHE A 179 -2.67 -4.95 -13.86
N PHE A 180 -2.09 -4.09 -13.03
CA PHE A 180 -2.58 -3.79 -11.69
C PHE A 180 -2.89 -2.30 -11.54
N SER A 181 -3.84 -2.00 -10.67
CA SER A 181 -4.00 -0.69 -10.07
C SER A 181 -3.49 -0.73 -8.64
N LEU A 182 -2.85 0.35 -8.20
CA LEU A 182 -2.46 0.57 -6.81
C LEU A 182 -3.49 1.47 -6.17
N PHE A 183 -3.98 1.06 -5.02
CA PHE A 183 -4.88 1.84 -4.20
C PHE A 183 -4.20 2.11 -2.86
N VAL A 184 -4.18 3.37 -2.45
CA VAL A 184 -3.78 3.77 -1.10
C VAL A 184 -5.00 4.41 -0.44
N ASN A 185 -5.10 4.42 0.89
CA ASN A 185 -6.06 5.26 1.62
C ASN A 185 -5.72 5.30 3.10
N TRP A 186 -6.04 6.41 3.74
CA TRP A 186 -5.95 6.62 5.18
C TRP A 186 -7.35 6.71 5.77
N PHE A 187 -7.60 5.97 6.84
CA PHE A 187 -8.88 6.05 7.53
C PHE A 187 -8.70 6.06 9.04
N ASN A 188 -9.65 6.73 9.71
CA ASN A 188 -9.72 6.71 11.15
C ASN A 188 -10.65 5.60 11.64
N PRO A 189 -10.12 4.51 12.25
CA PRO A 189 -10.95 3.40 12.72
C PRO A 189 -11.90 3.84 13.85
N ARG A 190 -11.63 4.96 14.51
CA ARG A 190 -12.47 5.51 15.59
C ARG A 190 -13.54 6.47 15.08
N HIS A 191 -13.67 6.61 13.76
CA HIS A 191 -14.53 7.57 13.06
C HIS A 191 -14.10 9.03 13.27
N ASN A 192 -14.42 9.88 12.31
CA ASN A 192 -14.09 11.31 12.33
C ASN A 192 -15.04 12.08 13.27
N LYS A 193 -14.92 11.86 14.59
CA LYS A 193 -15.59 12.68 15.61
C LYS A 193 -14.67 13.81 16.04
N LEU A 194 -15.18 15.04 16.07
CA LEU A 194 -14.43 16.26 16.43
C LEU A 194 -13.69 16.17 17.78
N ALA A 195 -14.26 15.46 18.76
CA ALA A 195 -13.66 15.25 20.09
C ALA A 195 -13.05 13.84 20.28
N GLY A 196 -12.95 13.04 19.22
CA GLY A 196 -12.44 11.66 19.28
C GLY A 196 -10.92 11.58 19.14
N LYS A 197 -10.29 10.58 19.78
CA LYS A 197 -8.88 10.26 19.54
C LYS A 197 -8.67 9.97 18.05
N GLN A 198 -7.86 10.81 17.39
CA GLN A 198 -7.42 10.60 16.02
C GLN A 198 -6.44 9.43 15.97
N GLN A 199 -6.74 8.43 15.15
CA GLN A 199 -5.83 7.35 14.81
C GLN A 199 -5.95 7.19 13.29
N SER A 200 -4.84 7.05 12.57
CA SER A 200 -4.88 6.82 11.13
C SER A 200 -4.35 5.44 10.80
N ILE A 201 -5.12 4.63 10.10
CA ILE A 201 -4.67 3.36 9.52
C ILE A 201 -4.51 3.57 8.03
N VAL A 202 -3.38 3.12 7.49
CA VAL A 202 -3.11 3.15 6.05
C VAL A 202 -3.38 1.78 5.46
N ILE A 203 -4.10 1.73 4.35
CA ILE A 203 -4.24 0.53 3.51
C ILE A 203 -3.57 0.80 2.18
N VAL A 204 -2.70 -0.11 1.76
CA VAL A 204 -2.17 -0.17 0.40
C VAL A 204 -2.56 -1.52 -0.19
N CYS A 205 -3.32 -1.51 -1.28
CA CYS A 205 -3.74 -2.73 -1.95
C CYS A 205 -3.63 -2.62 -3.46
N MET A 206 -3.55 -3.76 -4.14
CA MET A 206 -3.56 -3.82 -5.60
C MET A 206 -4.72 -4.65 -6.11
N ALA A 207 -5.23 -4.26 -7.26
CA ALA A 207 -6.27 -5.00 -7.96
C ALA A 207 -5.88 -5.25 -9.40
N CYS A 208 -6.12 -6.48 -9.87
CA CYS A 208 -5.81 -6.89 -11.23
C CYS A 208 -6.84 -6.30 -12.20
N LEU A 209 -6.39 -5.36 -13.05
CA LEU A 209 -7.18 -4.69 -14.08
C LEU A 209 -7.42 -5.58 -15.31
N THR A 210 -6.70 -6.70 -15.41
CA THR A 210 -6.95 -7.72 -16.44
C THR A 210 -8.24 -8.50 -16.17
N LEU A 211 -8.73 -8.50 -14.93
CA LEU A 211 -10.04 -9.09 -14.59
C LEU A 211 -11.20 -8.17 -15.04
N PRO A 212 -12.38 -8.74 -15.33
CA PRO A 212 -13.56 -7.94 -15.61
C PRO A 212 -13.97 -7.04 -14.42
N PRO A 213 -14.53 -5.84 -14.68
CA PRO A 213 -14.96 -4.89 -13.65
C PRO A 213 -15.89 -5.47 -12.57
N SER A 214 -16.69 -6.47 -12.95
CA SER A 214 -17.63 -7.17 -12.06
C SER A 214 -16.96 -7.96 -10.93
N ILE A 215 -15.70 -8.36 -11.10
CA ILE A 215 -14.99 -9.19 -10.12
C ILE A 215 -13.66 -8.60 -9.63
N GLN A 216 -13.02 -7.70 -10.38
CA GLN A 216 -11.71 -7.14 -10.02
C GLN A 216 -11.69 -6.43 -8.64
N GLN A 217 -12.85 -6.03 -8.12
CA GLN A 217 -12.98 -5.38 -6.79
C GLN A 217 -13.45 -6.31 -5.66
N LYS A 218 -13.57 -7.62 -5.90
CA LYS A 218 -13.91 -8.59 -4.85
C LYS A 218 -12.73 -8.76 -3.91
N PHE A 219 -13.00 -8.83 -2.59
CA PHE A 219 -11.95 -8.95 -1.57
C PHE A 219 -11.04 -10.15 -1.76
N GLU A 220 -11.62 -11.25 -2.24
CA GLU A 220 -10.91 -12.48 -2.52
C GLU A 220 -9.78 -12.27 -3.56
N TYR A 221 -9.92 -11.29 -4.46
CA TYR A 221 -8.96 -11.04 -5.56
C TYR A 221 -8.13 -9.76 -5.38
N ILE A 222 -8.23 -9.11 -4.22
CA ILE A 222 -7.42 -7.93 -3.91
C ILE A 222 -6.16 -8.38 -3.20
N PHE A 223 -5.01 -8.00 -3.75
CA PHE A 223 -3.74 -8.16 -3.08
C PHE A 223 -3.59 -7.10 -1.99
N ILE A 224 -3.41 -7.50 -0.73
CA ILE A 224 -3.17 -6.56 0.37
C ILE A 224 -1.66 -6.43 0.55
N SER A 225 -1.14 -5.35 -0.04
CA SER A 225 0.27 -5.08 -0.01
C SER A 225 0.70 -4.59 1.39
N TRP A 226 -0.02 -3.64 2.01
CA TRP A 226 0.37 -3.07 3.31
C TRP A 226 -0.84 -2.69 4.15
N LEU A 227 -0.73 -2.95 5.45
CA LEU A 227 -1.54 -2.30 6.47
C LEU A 227 -0.66 -1.73 7.57
N ILE A 228 -0.78 -0.41 7.78
CA ILE A 228 0.01 0.30 8.78
C ILE A 228 -0.90 0.66 9.97
N PRO A 229 -0.69 0.04 11.14
CA PRO A 229 -1.44 0.39 12.34
C PRO A 229 -1.01 1.80 12.82
N GLY A 230 -1.98 2.72 12.93
CA GLY A 230 -1.74 4.04 13.51
C GLY A 230 -1.21 4.00 14.94
N PRO A 231 -0.57 5.08 15.40
CA PRO A 231 -1.33 6.32 15.59
C PRO A 231 -1.09 7.40 14.53
N GLN A 232 0.11 7.46 13.95
CA GLN A 232 0.50 8.52 13.02
C GLN A 232 0.51 8.01 11.57
N ALA A 233 0.08 8.87 10.66
CA ALA A 233 0.17 8.65 9.24
C ALA A 233 1.56 9.09 8.73
N PRO A 234 2.17 8.36 7.78
CA PRO A 234 3.32 8.87 7.04
C PRO A 234 2.96 10.15 6.27
N ASP A 235 3.95 11.02 6.12
CA ASP A 235 3.90 12.24 5.33
C ASP A 235 4.47 12.04 3.92
N MET A 236 4.50 13.12 3.13
CA MET A 236 5.03 13.13 1.75
C MET A 236 6.48 12.58 1.67
N SER A 237 7.31 12.84 2.67
CA SER A 237 8.71 12.42 2.67
C SER A 237 8.93 10.99 3.16
N THR A 238 8.10 10.52 4.09
CA THR A 238 8.27 9.22 4.76
C THR A 238 7.48 8.09 4.10
N ILE A 239 6.42 8.40 3.35
CA ILE A 239 5.64 7.43 2.58
C ILE A 239 6.48 6.65 1.57
N GLY A 240 7.57 7.24 1.06
CA GLY A 240 8.50 6.55 0.16
C GLY A 240 9.09 5.28 0.77
N HIS A 241 9.43 5.30 2.07
CA HIS A 241 9.90 4.10 2.77
C HIS A 241 8.87 2.97 2.78
N LEU A 242 7.59 3.34 2.70
CA LEU A 242 6.46 2.44 2.72
C LEU A 242 5.96 2.04 1.33
N VAL A 243 6.52 2.59 0.27
CA VAL A 243 6.13 2.23 -1.10
C VAL A 243 7.30 1.57 -1.81
N SER A 244 8.54 1.90 -1.44
CA SER A 244 9.77 1.35 -2.02
C SER A 244 9.79 -0.18 -2.09
N PRO A 245 9.54 -0.96 -1.02
CA PRO A 245 9.51 -2.41 -1.14
C PRO A 245 8.45 -2.95 -2.11
N LEU A 246 7.29 -2.29 -2.22
CA LEU A 246 6.28 -2.69 -3.20
C LEU A 246 6.77 -2.43 -4.62
N VAL A 247 7.42 -1.29 -4.84
CA VAL A 247 8.05 -0.96 -6.12
C VAL A 247 9.15 -1.96 -6.44
N ASP A 248 10.02 -2.30 -5.49
CA ASP A 248 11.08 -3.30 -5.67
C ASP A 248 10.51 -4.67 -6.07
N TYR A 249 9.41 -5.10 -5.43
CA TYR A 249 8.69 -6.30 -5.86
C TYR A 249 8.16 -6.15 -7.29
N LEU A 250 7.44 -5.06 -7.60
CA LEU A 250 6.88 -4.84 -8.95
C LEU A 250 7.98 -4.84 -10.03
N LEU A 251 9.13 -4.23 -9.75
CA LEU A 251 10.31 -4.24 -10.63
C LEU A 251 10.87 -5.66 -10.83
N ALA A 252 10.88 -6.50 -9.79
CA ALA A 252 11.26 -7.91 -9.92
C ALA A 252 10.31 -8.68 -10.84
N PHE A 253 9.02 -8.32 -10.85
CA PHE A 253 7.99 -8.88 -11.73
C PHE A 253 7.81 -8.14 -13.07
N GLU A 254 8.71 -7.20 -13.41
CA GLU A 254 8.72 -6.60 -14.74
C GLU A 254 9.26 -7.56 -15.81
N GLY A 255 10.06 -8.55 -15.39
CA GLY A 255 10.50 -9.65 -16.25
C GLY A 255 9.52 -10.81 -16.28
N PRO A 256 9.52 -11.63 -17.35
CA PRO A 256 8.71 -12.84 -17.40
C PRO A 256 9.19 -13.85 -16.37
N ILE A 257 8.27 -14.29 -15.51
CA ILE A 257 8.52 -15.32 -14.49
C ILE A 257 7.62 -16.52 -14.79
N ASN A 258 8.19 -17.72 -14.77
CA ASN A 258 7.39 -18.94 -14.98
C ASN A 258 6.61 -19.28 -13.71
N ILE A 259 5.27 -19.20 -13.77
CA ILE A 259 4.38 -19.52 -12.64
C ILE A 259 3.37 -20.59 -13.10
N PRO A 260 3.26 -21.73 -12.38
CA PRO A 260 2.17 -22.70 -12.56
C PRO A 260 0.80 -22.06 -12.37
N THR A 261 -0.12 -22.32 -13.29
CA THR A 261 -1.49 -21.82 -13.22
C THR A 261 -2.50 -22.95 -13.36
N SER A 262 -3.78 -22.68 -13.09
CA SER A 262 -4.85 -23.67 -13.28
C SER A 262 -4.86 -24.23 -14.71
N ASN A 263 -4.70 -23.36 -15.71
CA ASN A 263 -4.76 -23.76 -17.12
C ASN A 263 -3.41 -24.28 -17.65
N PHE A 264 -2.30 -23.92 -17.00
CA PHE A 264 -0.94 -24.31 -17.38
C PHE A 264 -0.17 -24.86 -16.16
N PRO A 265 -0.38 -26.14 -15.78
CA PRO A 265 0.26 -26.73 -14.59
C PRO A 265 1.79 -26.78 -14.67
N GLU A 266 2.37 -26.85 -15.87
CA GLU A 266 3.83 -26.79 -16.11
C GLU A 266 4.40 -25.37 -15.98
N GLY A 267 3.52 -24.38 -15.84
CA GLY A 267 3.86 -22.98 -15.81
C GLY A 267 3.66 -22.28 -17.15
N ARG A 268 3.41 -20.98 -17.04
CA ARG A 268 3.44 -20.03 -18.14
C ARG A 268 4.19 -18.77 -17.70
N LEU A 269 4.70 -18.02 -18.67
CA LEU A 269 5.44 -16.78 -18.41
C LEU A 269 4.47 -15.68 -17.98
N ILE A 270 4.62 -15.17 -16.76
CA ILE A 270 3.82 -14.07 -16.22
C ILE A 270 4.67 -12.80 -16.20
N GLU A 271 4.15 -11.71 -16.75
CA GLU A 271 4.68 -10.37 -16.55
C GLU A 271 3.61 -9.50 -15.89
N THR A 272 4.04 -8.60 -15.00
CA THR A 272 3.13 -7.66 -14.35
C THR A 272 3.52 -6.21 -14.64
N ARG A 273 2.52 -5.32 -14.68
CA ARG A 273 2.71 -3.87 -14.77
C ARG A 273 1.73 -3.16 -13.86
N LEU A 274 2.21 -2.11 -13.19
CA LEU A 274 1.35 -1.17 -12.50
C LEU A 274 0.89 -0.09 -13.49
N LEU A 275 -0.42 0.03 -13.71
CA LEU A 275 -0.98 0.95 -14.71
C LEU A 275 -1.50 2.24 -14.08
N THR A 276 -2.19 2.16 -12.95
CA THR A 276 -2.88 3.30 -12.35
C THR A 276 -2.70 3.39 -10.85
N LEU A 277 -2.58 4.61 -10.35
CA LEU A 277 -2.75 4.94 -8.93
C LEU A 277 -4.18 5.47 -8.72
N ILE A 278 -4.98 4.72 -7.98
CA ILE A 278 -6.36 5.04 -7.65
C ILE A 278 -6.41 5.52 -6.20
N ASP A 279 -6.77 6.78 -5.99
CA ASP A 279 -7.06 7.30 -4.68
C ASP A 279 -7.89 8.60 -4.78
N ASP A 280 -8.33 9.15 -3.67
CA ASP A 280 -8.76 10.54 -3.63
C ASP A 280 -7.57 11.50 -3.84
N SER A 281 -7.86 12.77 -4.08
CA SER A 281 -6.84 13.72 -4.55
C SER A 281 -5.74 13.98 -3.51
N GLY A 282 -6.07 14.08 -2.22
CA GLY A 282 -5.08 14.33 -1.17
C GLY A 282 -4.04 13.22 -1.09
N GLU A 283 -4.50 11.99 -1.21
CA GLU A 283 -3.75 10.78 -0.99
C GLU A 283 -2.95 10.38 -2.24
N ARG A 284 -3.53 10.60 -3.44
CA ARG A 284 -2.77 10.55 -4.70
C ARG A 284 -1.62 11.53 -4.72
N HIS A 285 -1.76 12.74 -4.17
CA HIS A 285 -0.63 13.66 -4.05
C HIS A 285 0.38 13.19 -2.99
N LYS A 286 -0.06 12.50 -1.93
CA LYS A 286 0.83 11.88 -0.93
C LYS A 286 1.66 10.74 -1.43
N VAL A 287 1.11 9.89 -2.28
CA VAL A 287 1.86 8.74 -2.80
C VAL A 287 2.51 9.09 -4.13
N GLY A 288 1.81 9.88 -4.94
CA GLY A 288 2.32 10.47 -6.15
C GLY A 288 3.35 11.57 -5.88
N GLU A 289 3.97 11.99 -6.97
CA GLU A 289 5.04 12.98 -6.99
C GLU A 289 4.57 14.44 -6.96
N PHE A 290 3.26 14.67 -6.93
CA PHE A 290 2.69 16.01 -7.10
C PHE A 290 2.43 16.72 -5.77
N ALA A 291 2.36 18.04 -5.86
CA ALA A 291 2.07 18.88 -4.71
C ALA A 291 0.64 18.74 -4.19
N LEU A 292 0.48 18.98 -2.89
CA LEU A 292 -0.82 18.95 -2.23
C LEU A 292 -1.72 20.06 -2.80
N HIS A 293 -3.02 19.91 -2.57
CA HIS A 293 -4.05 20.84 -3.04
C HIS A 293 -3.90 22.29 -2.56
N SER A 294 -3.14 22.52 -1.49
CA SER A 294 -2.89 23.85 -0.93
C SER A 294 -1.65 24.54 -1.54
N GLU A 295 -0.98 23.91 -2.51
CA GLU A 295 0.23 24.41 -3.13
C GLU A 295 -0.05 25.08 -4.48
N ASN A 296 0.85 25.98 -4.89
CA ASN A 296 0.69 26.79 -6.11
C ASN A 296 0.38 25.96 -7.36
N PHE A 297 0.99 24.78 -7.51
CA PHE A 297 0.82 23.89 -8.68
C PHE A 297 0.31 22.51 -8.27
N MET A 298 -0.94 22.43 -7.84
CA MET A 298 -1.54 21.20 -7.34
C MET A 298 -2.04 20.21 -8.41
N CYS A 299 -2.24 20.65 -9.66
CA CYS A 299 -2.85 19.77 -10.66
C CYS A 299 -1.81 18.77 -11.20
N PRO A 300 -2.10 17.45 -11.16
CA PRO A 300 -1.19 16.44 -11.68
C PRO A 300 -1.17 16.38 -13.22
N TRP A 301 -2.11 17.04 -13.89
CA TRP A 301 -2.25 17.02 -15.35
C TRP A 301 -1.71 18.27 -16.04
N CYS A 302 -1.76 19.43 -15.38
CA CYS A 302 -1.37 20.70 -15.97
C CYS A 302 -0.73 21.66 -14.97
N MET A 303 -0.03 22.65 -15.49
CA MET A 303 0.64 23.72 -14.74
C MET A 303 -0.31 24.89 -14.45
N ILE A 304 -1.48 24.60 -13.86
CA ILE A 304 -2.42 25.63 -13.40
C ILE A 304 -2.02 26.13 -12.01
N ARG A 305 -2.12 27.44 -11.79
CA ARG A 305 -1.93 28.05 -10.47
C ARG A 305 -3.20 28.04 -9.65
N GLU A 306 -3.08 27.96 -8.33
CA GLU A 306 -4.22 28.08 -7.41
C GLU A 306 -5.04 29.36 -7.71
N THR A 307 -4.36 30.49 -7.91
CA THR A 307 -4.98 31.79 -8.25
C THR A 307 -5.79 31.79 -9.55
N ASP A 308 -5.55 30.80 -10.42
CA ASP A 308 -6.17 30.68 -11.74
C ASP A 308 -7.28 29.62 -11.78
N LEU A 309 -7.54 28.91 -10.67
CA LEU A 309 -8.55 27.84 -10.62
C LEU A 309 -9.96 28.31 -11.00
N LEU A 310 -10.34 29.50 -10.53
CA LEU A 310 -11.66 30.09 -10.81
C LEU A 310 -11.88 30.38 -12.30
N LYS A 311 -10.82 30.35 -13.12
CA LYS A 311 -10.91 30.55 -14.56
C LYS A 311 -11.43 29.31 -15.29
N VAL A 312 -11.45 28.13 -14.64
CA VAL A 312 -11.92 26.85 -15.19
C VAL A 312 -11.29 26.56 -16.56
N LYS A 313 -9.99 26.85 -16.69
CA LYS A 313 -9.19 26.60 -17.89
C LYS A 313 -7.99 25.75 -17.52
N LEU A 314 -7.67 24.78 -18.36
CA LEU A 314 -6.43 24.01 -18.21
C LEU A 314 -5.23 24.93 -18.42
N GLY A 315 -4.23 24.79 -17.55
CA GLY A 315 -2.89 25.32 -17.82
C GLY A 315 -2.17 24.49 -18.89
N PRO A 316 -0.92 24.85 -19.21
CA PRO A 316 -0.05 24.00 -20.03
C PRO A 316 0.01 22.59 -19.47
N LEU A 317 -0.19 21.57 -20.32
CA LEU A 317 -0.16 20.17 -19.89
C LEU A 317 1.24 19.80 -19.40
N ARG A 318 1.30 18.95 -18.37
CA ARG A 318 2.56 18.36 -17.92
C ARG A 318 3.00 17.28 -18.90
N VAL A 319 4.30 17.20 -19.15
CA VAL A 319 4.92 16.16 -19.97
C VAL A 319 5.62 15.15 -19.06
N GLY A 320 5.33 13.86 -19.23
CA GLY A 320 5.81 12.82 -18.30
C GLY A 320 7.33 12.76 -18.12
N GLU A 321 8.10 12.95 -19.18
CA GLU A 321 9.57 12.98 -19.08
C GLU A 321 10.09 14.19 -18.29
N GLU A 322 9.49 15.37 -18.48
CA GLU A 322 9.85 16.57 -17.72
C GLU A 322 9.54 16.40 -16.24
N VAL A 323 8.39 15.80 -15.91
CA VAL A 323 8.01 15.51 -14.53
C VAL A 323 9.03 14.56 -13.89
N LYS A 324 9.43 13.49 -14.58
CA LYS A 324 10.49 12.57 -14.13
C LYS A 324 11.82 13.29 -13.89
N GLU A 325 12.22 14.18 -14.78
CA GLU A 325 13.44 14.97 -14.61
C GLU A 325 13.36 15.91 -13.40
N MET A 326 12.22 16.57 -13.19
CA MET A 326 11.98 17.42 -12.02
C MET A 326 12.05 16.60 -10.72
N GLY A 327 11.45 15.41 -10.69
CA GLY A 327 11.56 14.47 -9.57
C GLY A 327 12.99 14.06 -9.27
N LYS A 328 13.79 13.73 -10.30
CA LYS A 328 15.23 13.42 -10.15
C LYS A 328 16.04 14.60 -9.63
N LYS A 329 15.76 15.82 -10.10
CA LYS A 329 16.38 17.06 -9.59
C LYS A 329 16.05 17.27 -8.12
N TRP A 330 14.78 17.06 -7.75
CA TRP A 330 14.33 17.14 -6.35
C TRP A 330 15.05 16.11 -5.48
N LYS A 331 15.17 14.84 -5.90
CA LYS A 331 15.85 13.78 -5.13
C LYS A 331 17.31 14.11 -4.80
N LYS A 332 18.00 14.82 -5.70
CA LYS A 332 19.42 15.20 -5.54
C LYS A 332 19.62 16.53 -4.81
N ALA A 333 18.55 17.28 -4.58
CA ALA A 333 18.61 18.63 -4.03
C ALA A 333 18.76 18.61 -2.50
N SER A 334 19.32 19.68 -1.94
CA SER A 334 19.29 19.92 -0.50
C SER A 334 17.86 20.23 -0.01
N LYS A 335 17.59 20.08 1.29
CA LYS A 335 16.26 20.33 1.88
C LYS A 335 15.66 21.69 1.53
N ASN A 336 16.49 22.75 1.53
CA ASN A 336 16.04 24.10 1.14
C ASN A 336 15.71 24.19 -0.35
N GLN A 337 16.51 23.56 -1.20
CA GLN A 337 16.25 23.51 -2.64
C GLN A 337 15.02 22.65 -2.96
N CYS A 338 14.77 21.55 -2.23
CA CYS A 338 13.56 20.74 -2.36
C CYS A 338 12.28 21.57 -2.15
N MET A 339 12.28 22.44 -1.13
CA MET A 339 11.14 23.35 -0.88
C MET A 339 10.94 24.35 -2.02
N VAL A 340 12.02 24.90 -2.58
CA VAL A 340 11.95 25.81 -3.73
C VAL A 340 11.43 25.08 -4.97
N LEU A 341 12.01 23.93 -5.32
CA LEU A 341 11.59 23.11 -6.46
C LEU A 341 10.12 22.70 -6.37
N MET A 342 9.65 22.34 -5.16
CA MET A 342 8.26 21.98 -4.94
C MET A 342 7.33 23.18 -5.21
N ARG A 343 7.67 24.37 -4.74
CA ARG A 343 6.88 25.60 -4.98
C ARG A 343 6.89 26.03 -6.45
N THR A 344 8.00 25.83 -7.15
CA THR A 344 8.15 26.24 -8.55
C THR A 344 7.50 25.28 -9.52
N ASN A 345 7.62 23.97 -9.29
CA ASN A 345 7.23 22.94 -10.26
C ASN A 345 5.97 22.16 -9.84
N GLY A 346 5.66 22.14 -8.54
CA GLY A 346 4.61 21.29 -7.97
C GLY A 346 4.95 19.80 -8.03
N VAL A 347 6.24 19.45 -8.12
CA VAL A 347 6.74 18.08 -8.29
C VAL A 347 7.87 17.81 -7.32
N ARG A 348 7.88 16.61 -6.75
CA ARG A 348 8.94 16.03 -5.91
C ARG A 348 9.31 14.64 -6.42
N PHE A 349 10.25 13.99 -5.75
CA PHE A 349 10.51 12.57 -6.02
C PHE A 349 9.43 11.68 -5.37
N SER A 350 9.05 10.62 -6.08
CA SER A 350 8.27 9.47 -5.57
C SER A 350 8.87 8.18 -6.13
N GLU A 351 8.77 7.09 -5.35
CA GLU A 351 9.23 5.75 -5.78
C GLU A 351 8.41 5.20 -6.96
N LEU A 352 7.21 5.73 -7.21
CA LEU A 352 6.36 5.26 -8.31
C LEU A 352 6.74 5.80 -9.69
N ASN A 353 7.76 6.66 -9.83
CA ASN A 353 8.07 7.35 -11.10
C ASN A 353 9.50 7.19 -11.64
#